data_AF-Q5JEL8-F1
#
_entry.id   AF-Q5JEL8-F1
#
_cell.length_a   1.000
_cell.length_b   1.000
_cell.length_c   1.000
_cell.angle_alpha   90.00
_cell.angle_beta   90.00
_cell.angle_gamma   90.00
#
_symmetry.space_group_name_H-M   'P 1'
#
loop_
_entity.id
_entity.type
_entity.pdbx_description
1 polymer ?
#
loop_
_entity_poly.entity_id
_entity_poly.type
_entity_poly.pdbx_seq_one_letter_code
_entity_poly.pdbx_strand_id
1 'polypeptide(L)'
;MVYITRERAIIKGSIFVVFLGFLTAVINGRSDHIYRTIVAILGLSIPLVLPKKLLNPPEKVKPFLSPVYDERTMAVLGIFIAVHVSLVNVPFTHYDLFHRDWRNADMISHFLGGLTVWLIVAQILSELEGIGIKLSKRQVVLYTFIVFYVLSLGWEVAEKLSESEISFIHESLTNKLRDLLMDTLGALFGWWVVEKRRYPFGLGRD
;
A
#
# COMPACT_ATOMS: atom_id res chain seq x y z
N MET A 1 -7.35 30.43 6.43
CA MET A 1 -8.11 29.17 6.19
C MET A 1 -7.15 28.18 5.55
N VAL A 2 -6.90 27.00 6.15
CA VAL A 2 -5.92 26.04 5.58
C VAL A 2 -6.62 25.23 4.50
N TYR A 3 -6.21 25.41 3.24
CA TYR A 3 -6.74 24.62 2.14
C TYR A 3 -6.29 23.17 2.28
N ILE A 4 -7.24 22.24 2.32
CA ILE A 4 -6.97 20.80 2.37
C ILE A 4 -7.14 20.27 0.95
N THR A 5 -6.05 19.75 0.37
CA THR A 5 -6.08 19.04 -0.91
C THR A 5 -7.00 17.81 -0.83
N ARG A 6 -7.58 17.40 -1.96
CA ARG A 6 -8.48 16.23 -2.02
C ARG A 6 -7.77 14.98 -1.50
N GLU A 7 -6.51 14.84 -1.87
CA GLU A 7 -5.59 13.77 -1.50
C GLU A 7 -5.35 13.75 0.01
N ARG A 8 -5.04 14.90 0.63
CA ARG A 8 -4.90 15.02 2.08
C ARG A 8 -6.21 14.78 2.84
N ALA A 9 -7.37 15.08 2.23
CA ALA A 9 -8.67 14.72 2.78
C ALA A 9 -8.89 13.19 2.74
N ILE A 10 -8.51 12.51 1.65
CA ILE A 10 -8.53 11.04 1.53
C ILE A 10 -7.65 10.40 2.60
N ILE A 11 -6.38 10.83 2.75
CA ILE A 11 -5.46 10.27 3.77
C ILE A 11 -6.05 10.41 5.18
N LYS A 12 -6.63 11.58 5.51
CA LYS A 12 -7.31 11.79 6.80
C LYS A 12 -8.56 10.91 6.97
N GLY A 13 -9.35 10.74 5.92
CA GLY A 13 -10.50 9.85 5.91
C GLY A 13 -10.10 8.40 6.16
N SER A 14 -9.03 7.93 5.52
CA SER A 14 -8.44 6.62 5.74
C SER A 14 -7.95 6.44 7.18
N ILE A 15 -7.23 7.41 7.76
CA ILE A 15 -6.84 7.38 9.19
C ILE A 15 -8.08 7.27 10.08
N PHE A 16 -9.15 8.01 9.77
CA PHE A 16 -10.40 7.95 10.54
C PHE A 16 -11.07 6.57 10.45
N VAL A 17 -11.12 5.95 9.27
CA VAL A 17 -11.63 4.58 9.10
C VAL A 17 -10.80 3.58 9.91
N VAL A 18 -9.47 3.68 9.88
CA VAL A 18 -8.58 2.82 10.68
C VAL A 18 -8.74 3.09 12.18
N PHE A 19 -8.99 4.33 12.60
CA PHE A 19 -9.29 4.68 13.99
C PHE A 19 -10.62 4.09 14.48
N LEU A 20 -11.66 4.06 13.65
CA LEU A 20 -12.88 3.30 13.97
C LEU A 20 -12.58 1.81 14.10
N GLY A 21 -11.74 1.26 13.22
CA GLY A 21 -11.24 -0.12 13.32
C GLY A 21 -10.51 -0.41 14.64
N PHE A 22 -9.66 0.51 15.08
CA PHE A 22 -8.97 0.46 16.38
C PHE A 22 -9.96 0.46 17.55
N LEU A 23 -10.96 1.33 17.55
CA LEU A 23 -11.97 1.38 18.62
C LEU A 23 -12.72 0.04 18.73
N THR A 24 -13.17 -0.54 17.62
CA THR A 24 -13.83 -1.86 17.66
C THR A 24 -12.87 -2.96 18.13
N ALA A 25 -11.60 -2.93 17.73
CA ALA A 25 -10.59 -3.88 18.20
C ALA A 25 -10.37 -3.80 19.72
N VAL A 26 -10.36 -2.59 20.30
CA VAL A 26 -10.33 -2.38 21.76
C VAL A 26 -11.60 -2.93 22.43
N ILE A 27 -12.79 -2.59 21.92
CA ILE A 27 -14.07 -3.06 22.47
C ILE A 27 -14.17 -4.60 22.48
N ASN A 28 -13.62 -5.27 21.46
CA ASN A 28 -13.64 -6.73 21.32
C ASN A 28 -12.37 -7.43 21.86
N GLY A 29 -11.45 -6.72 22.51
CA GLY A 29 -10.24 -7.30 23.10
C GLY A 29 -9.24 -7.92 22.11
N ARG A 30 -9.27 -7.50 20.84
CA ARG A 30 -8.45 -8.05 19.74
C ARG A 30 -7.05 -7.41 19.70
N SER A 31 -6.12 -7.91 20.50
CA SER A 31 -4.74 -7.41 20.61
C SER A 31 -3.98 -7.37 19.28
N ASP A 32 -4.23 -8.35 18.41
CA ASP A 32 -3.69 -8.44 17.05
C ASP A 32 -4.16 -7.28 16.16
N HIS A 33 -5.46 -6.97 16.16
CA HIS A 33 -6.02 -5.85 15.41
C HIS A 33 -5.67 -4.50 16.03
N ILE A 34 -5.57 -4.40 17.37
CA ILE A 34 -5.08 -3.20 18.08
C ILE A 34 -3.67 -2.84 17.58
N TYR A 35 -2.76 -3.81 17.52
CA TYR A 35 -1.41 -3.56 17.00
C TYR A 35 -1.42 -3.12 15.53
N ARG A 36 -2.11 -3.88 14.65
CA ARG A 36 -2.19 -3.57 13.21
C ARG A 36 -2.77 -2.17 12.94
N THR A 37 -3.84 -1.79 13.64
CA THR A 37 -4.48 -0.47 13.49
C THR A 37 -3.63 0.67 14.03
N ILE A 38 -2.91 0.50 15.16
CA ILE A 38 -1.94 1.49 15.65
C ILE A 38 -0.82 1.71 14.61
N VAL A 39 -0.21 0.64 14.10
CA VAL A 39 0.85 0.73 13.09
C VAL A 39 0.36 1.42 11.82
N ALA A 40 -0.86 1.10 11.36
CA ALA A 40 -1.48 1.74 10.22
C ALA A 40 -1.76 3.25 10.44
N ILE A 41 -2.27 3.66 11.61
CA ILE A 41 -2.49 5.08 11.96
C ILE A 41 -1.16 5.84 11.99
N LEU A 42 -0.12 5.26 12.59
CA LEU A 42 1.21 5.86 12.64
C LEU A 42 1.80 6.00 11.24
N GLY A 43 1.76 4.94 10.43
CA GLY A 43 2.24 4.92 9.05
C GLY A 43 1.55 5.96 8.16
N LEU A 44 0.21 6.01 8.17
CA LEU A 44 -0.55 7.02 7.43
C LEU A 44 -0.38 8.45 7.95
N SER A 45 0.07 8.61 9.20
CA SER A 45 0.43 9.94 9.74
C SER A 45 1.77 10.46 9.22
N ILE A 46 2.68 9.59 8.76
CA ILE A 46 3.99 9.99 8.20
C ILE A 46 3.84 11.00 7.04
N PRO A 47 3.07 10.74 5.95
CA PRO A 47 2.93 11.72 4.86
C PRO A 47 2.21 13.02 5.27
N LEU A 48 1.49 13.04 6.41
CA LEU A 48 0.89 14.26 6.95
C LEU A 48 1.85 15.10 7.80
N VAL A 49 2.96 14.54 8.26
CA VAL A 49 3.90 15.14 9.22
C VAL A 49 5.30 15.32 8.63
N LEU A 50 5.85 14.31 7.97
CA LEU A 50 7.22 14.31 7.46
C LEU A 50 7.47 15.44 6.46
N PRO A 51 6.63 15.68 5.43
CA PRO A 51 6.85 16.79 4.49
C PRO A 51 6.75 18.19 5.12
N LYS A 52 6.26 18.31 6.37
CA LYS A 52 6.23 19.57 7.12
C LYS A 52 7.43 19.74 8.06
N LYS A 53 7.96 18.63 8.59
CA LYS A 53 9.11 18.62 9.52
C LYS A 53 10.44 18.57 8.79
N LEU A 54 10.50 17.92 7.63
CA LEU A 54 11.67 17.80 6.78
C LEU A 54 11.31 18.35 5.40
N LEU A 55 11.40 19.68 5.22
CA LEU A 55 11.01 20.32 3.95
C LEU A 55 11.94 19.94 2.79
N ASN A 56 13.24 19.79 3.08
CA ASN A 56 14.29 19.48 2.12
C ASN A 56 15.06 18.22 2.58
N PRO A 57 14.60 17.01 2.24
CA PRO A 57 15.39 15.80 2.49
C PRO A 57 16.70 15.83 1.67
N PRO A 58 17.81 15.26 2.18
CA PRO A 58 19.07 15.20 1.43
C PRO A 58 18.88 14.54 0.06
N GLU A 59 19.49 15.11 -0.99
CA GLU A 59 19.29 14.65 -2.39
C GLU A 59 19.52 13.14 -2.57
N LYS A 60 20.47 12.54 -1.83
CA LYS A 60 20.74 11.09 -1.85
C LYS A 60 19.56 10.21 -1.39
N VAL A 61 18.70 10.70 -0.49
CA VAL A 61 17.55 9.94 0.05
C VAL A 61 16.21 10.39 -0.55
N LYS A 62 16.19 11.55 -1.21
CA LYS A 62 15.01 12.17 -1.83
C LYS A 62 14.26 11.26 -2.80
N PRO A 63 14.89 10.43 -3.67
CA PRO A 63 14.15 9.48 -4.52
C PRO A 63 13.38 8.43 -3.71
N PHE A 64 13.95 7.93 -2.61
CA PHE A 64 13.33 6.92 -1.76
C PHE A 64 12.20 7.50 -0.89
N LEU A 65 12.31 8.79 -0.55
CA LEU A 65 11.28 9.52 0.18
C LEU A 65 10.20 10.10 -0.74
N SER A 66 10.43 10.22 -2.06
CA SER A 66 9.52 10.88 -2.99
C SER A 66 8.06 10.37 -2.92
N PRO A 67 7.75 9.07 -2.72
CA PRO A 67 6.37 8.63 -2.61
C PRO A 67 5.67 9.22 -1.38
N VAL A 68 6.40 9.41 -0.27
CA VAL A 68 5.87 9.95 1.00
C VAL A 68 5.55 11.45 0.90
N TYR A 69 6.17 12.15 -0.05
CA TYR A 69 5.95 13.57 -0.32
C TYR A 69 4.90 13.78 -1.41
N ASP A 70 4.56 12.75 -2.18
CA ASP A 70 3.45 12.76 -3.14
C ASP A 70 2.12 12.38 -2.46
N GLU A 71 1.31 13.39 -2.15
CA GLU A 71 0.01 13.18 -1.52
C GLU A 71 -0.92 12.28 -2.36
N ARG A 72 -0.74 12.21 -3.69
CA ARG A 72 -1.58 11.38 -4.58
C ARG A 72 -1.24 9.90 -4.42
N THR A 73 0.04 9.55 -4.40
CA THR A 73 0.50 8.18 -4.10
C THR A 73 0.11 7.78 -2.69
N MET A 74 0.27 8.68 -1.72
CA MET A 74 -0.13 8.44 -0.33
C MET A 74 -1.63 8.37 -0.10
N ALA A 75 -2.45 9.01 -0.95
CA ALA A 75 -3.90 8.82 -0.95
C ALA A 75 -4.30 7.42 -1.43
N VAL A 76 -3.60 6.84 -2.42
CA VAL A 76 -3.82 5.45 -2.84
C VAL A 76 -3.40 4.48 -1.73
N LEU A 77 -2.22 4.67 -1.11
CA LEU A 77 -1.80 3.93 0.07
C LEU A 77 -2.82 4.05 1.23
N GLY A 78 -3.37 5.24 1.44
CA GLY A 78 -4.44 5.48 2.42
C GLY A 78 -5.68 4.64 2.15
N ILE A 79 -6.15 4.58 0.90
CA ILE A 79 -7.31 3.75 0.52
C ILE A 79 -6.98 2.27 0.73
N PHE A 80 -5.82 1.80 0.26
CA PHE A 80 -5.37 0.42 0.46
C PHE A 80 -5.35 0.03 1.94
N ILE A 81 -4.68 0.80 2.80
CA ILE A 81 -4.58 0.51 4.24
C ILE A 81 -5.96 0.52 4.91
N ALA A 82 -6.83 1.48 4.60
CA ALA A 82 -8.18 1.51 5.17
C ALA A 82 -9.02 0.29 4.76
N VAL A 83 -8.88 -0.19 3.52
CA VAL A 83 -9.53 -1.42 3.04
C VAL A 83 -8.93 -2.65 3.74
N HIS A 84 -7.62 -2.86 3.61
CA HIS A 84 -6.91 -4.05 4.09
C HIS A 84 -6.97 -4.24 5.61
N VAL A 85 -6.81 -3.15 6.38
CA VAL A 85 -6.72 -3.21 7.85
C VAL A 85 -8.07 -3.06 8.54
N SER A 86 -9.11 -2.52 7.87
CA SER A 86 -10.35 -2.15 8.57
C SER A 86 -11.67 -2.39 7.83
N LEU A 87 -11.76 -2.39 6.51
CA LEU A 87 -13.02 -2.78 5.84
C LEU A 87 -13.12 -4.29 5.63
N VAL A 88 -12.01 -4.95 5.34
CA VAL A 88 -11.96 -6.41 5.14
C VAL A 88 -11.62 -7.16 6.44
N ASN A 89 -10.86 -6.53 7.35
CA ASN A 89 -10.34 -7.16 8.57
C ASN A 89 -11.18 -6.92 9.84
N VAL A 90 -12.40 -7.49 9.85
CA VAL A 90 -13.28 -7.74 11.03
C VAL A 90 -14.13 -6.59 11.65
N PRO A 91 -13.76 -5.30 11.72
CA PRO A 91 -14.02 -4.47 12.89
C PRO A 91 -15.29 -3.62 12.76
N PHE A 92 -16.29 -4.11 12.01
CA PHE A 92 -17.61 -3.49 11.86
C PHE A 92 -18.78 -4.48 11.98
N THR A 93 -18.53 -5.80 11.94
CA THR A 93 -19.60 -6.78 11.67
C THR A 93 -19.61 -8.01 12.59
N HIS A 94 -18.61 -8.22 13.45
CA HIS A 94 -18.34 -9.50 14.15
C HIS A 94 -18.09 -10.70 13.22
N TYR A 95 -18.04 -10.49 11.90
CA TYR A 95 -17.75 -11.49 10.88
C TYR A 95 -16.33 -11.27 10.35
N ASP A 96 -15.53 -12.34 10.27
CA ASP A 96 -14.19 -12.30 9.69
C ASP A 96 -14.32 -12.52 8.19
N LEU A 97 -14.58 -11.43 7.47
CA LEU A 97 -14.69 -11.44 6.01
C LEU A 97 -13.37 -11.84 5.33
N PHE A 98 -12.22 -11.71 5.99
CA PHE A 98 -10.91 -12.03 5.41
C PHE A 98 -10.68 -13.55 5.38
N HIS A 99 -10.76 -14.23 6.52
CA HIS A 99 -10.37 -15.66 6.63
C HIS A 99 -11.55 -16.63 6.69
N ARG A 100 -12.74 -16.19 7.15
CA ARG A 100 -13.83 -17.12 7.54
C ARG A 100 -15.08 -16.98 6.70
N ASP A 101 -15.63 -15.77 6.61
CA ASP A 101 -17.02 -15.53 6.25
C ASP A 101 -17.19 -15.01 4.81
N TRP A 102 -16.17 -14.38 4.21
CA TRP A 102 -16.16 -14.02 2.77
C TRP A 102 -14.76 -14.07 2.14
N ARG A 103 -14.17 -15.27 2.09
CA ARG A 103 -12.81 -15.62 1.60
C ARG A 103 -12.32 -15.05 0.25
N ASN A 104 -13.07 -14.21 -0.44
CA ASN A 104 -12.68 -13.48 -1.67
C ASN A 104 -12.62 -11.95 -1.45
N ALA A 105 -12.89 -11.45 -0.24
CA ALA A 105 -12.84 -10.02 0.05
C ALA A 105 -11.39 -9.49 0.13
N ASP A 106 -10.44 -10.39 0.41
CA ASP A 106 -9.00 -10.25 0.24
C ASP A 106 -8.59 -9.83 -1.19
N MET A 107 -9.27 -10.31 -2.23
CA MET A 107 -8.97 -9.98 -3.64
C MET A 107 -8.94 -8.47 -3.91
N ILE A 108 -9.83 -7.70 -3.27
CA ILE A 108 -9.87 -6.23 -3.40
C ILE A 108 -8.65 -5.62 -2.70
N SER A 109 -8.27 -6.19 -1.55
CA SER A 109 -7.06 -5.80 -0.84
C SER A 109 -5.80 -6.05 -1.66
N HIS A 110 -5.65 -7.23 -2.28
CA HIS A 110 -4.51 -7.54 -3.15
C HIS A 110 -4.46 -6.61 -4.37
N PHE A 111 -5.59 -6.39 -5.06
CA PHE A 111 -5.63 -5.41 -6.16
C PHE A 111 -5.13 -4.01 -5.75
N LEU A 112 -5.57 -3.51 -4.59
CA LEU A 112 -5.12 -2.23 -4.06
C LEU A 112 -3.67 -2.26 -3.56
N GLY A 113 -3.22 -3.39 -3.03
CA GLY A 113 -1.85 -3.66 -2.58
C GLY A 113 -0.87 -3.61 -3.76
N GLY A 114 -1.07 -4.44 -4.78
CA GLY A 114 -0.24 -4.45 -5.98
C GLY A 114 -0.23 -3.13 -6.75
N LEU A 115 -1.38 -2.43 -6.82
CA LEU A 115 -1.43 -1.05 -7.31
C LEU A 115 -0.52 -0.13 -6.50
N THR A 116 -0.63 -0.15 -5.17
CA THR A 116 0.13 0.72 -4.27
C THR A 116 1.63 0.44 -4.32
N VAL A 117 2.03 -0.83 -4.27
CA VAL A 117 3.44 -1.26 -4.35
C VAL A 117 4.05 -0.85 -5.69
N TRP A 118 3.35 -1.11 -6.80
CA TRP A 118 3.83 -0.72 -8.13
C TRP A 118 4.03 0.79 -8.24
N LEU A 119 3.06 1.60 -7.76
CA LEU A 119 3.16 3.06 -7.76
C LEU A 119 4.35 3.57 -6.94
N ILE A 120 4.55 3.07 -5.71
CA ILE A 120 5.67 3.45 -4.84
C ILE A 120 7.00 3.12 -5.51
N VAL A 121 7.16 1.91 -6.03
CA VAL A 121 8.41 1.46 -6.66
C VAL A 121 8.69 2.24 -7.95
N ALA A 122 7.70 2.42 -8.83
CA ALA A 122 7.86 3.19 -10.06
C ALA A 122 8.20 4.66 -9.79
N GLN A 123 7.66 5.25 -8.71
CA GLN A 123 7.98 6.61 -8.30
C GLN A 123 9.44 6.74 -7.84
N ILE A 124 9.89 5.84 -6.97
CA ILE A 124 11.29 5.80 -6.50
C ILE A 124 12.24 5.66 -7.70
N LEU A 125 11.98 4.69 -8.60
CA LEU A 125 12.80 4.43 -9.78
C LEU A 125 12.82 5.61 -10.78
N SER A 126 11.71 6.33 -10.93
CA SER A 126 11.63 7.53 -11.79
C SER A 126 12.46 8.70 -11.25
N GLU A 127 12.59 8.82 -9.93
CA GLU A 127 13.32 9.91 -9.26
C GLU A 127 14.83 9.63 -9.10
N LEU A 128 15.32 8.42 -9.43
CA LEU A 128 16.75 8.08 -9.30
C LEU A 128 17.67 8.91 -10.22
N GLU A 129 17.14 9.59 -11.24
CA GLU A 129 17.94 10.56 -12.02
C GLU A 129 18.49 11.69 -11.13
N GLY A 130 17.76 12.07 -10.08
CA GLY A 130 18.21 13.07 -9.09
C GLY A 130 19.48 12.68 -8.33
N ILE A 131 19.86 11.39 -8.33
CA ILE A 131 21.11 10.88 -7.76
C ILE A 131 22.09 10.35 -8.83
N GLY A 132 21.84 10.68 -10.10
CA GLY A 132 22.73 10.35 -11.23
C GLY A 132 22.43 9.03 -11.95
N ILE A 133 21.43 8.25 -11.53
CA ILE A 133 21.04 6.98 -12.16
C ILE A 133 19.95 7.25 -13.19
N LYS A 134 20.32 7.30 -14.47
CA LYS A 134 19.36 7.54 -15.56
C LYS A 134 18.74 6.24 -16.04
N LEU A 135 17.40 6.15 -15.96
CA LEU A 135 16.61 5.02 -16.44
C LEU A 135 15.65 5.51 -17.52
N SER A 136 15.62 4.86 -18.69
CA SER A 136 14.56 5.07 -19.67
C SER A 136 13.22 4.58 -19.12
N LYS A 137 12.08 5.11 -19.62
CA LYS A 137 10.74 4.66 -19.19
C LYS A 137 10.56 3.13 -19.25
N ARG A 138 11.11 2.49 -20.28
CA ARG A 138 11.07 1.03 -20.45
C ARG A 138 11.81 0.30 -19.34
N GLN A 139 12.97 0.81 -18.91
CA GLN A 139 13.70 0.28 -17.76
C GLN A 139 12.93 0.51 -16.45
N VAL A 140 12.35 1.70 -16.25
CA VAL A 140 11.52 1.96 -15.05
C VAL A 140 10.37 0.96 -14.95
N VAL A 141 9.59 0.75 -16.03
CA VAL A 141 8.49 -0.22 -16.04
C VAL A 141 9.00 -1.64 -15.77
N LEU A 142 10.04 -2.10 -16.49
CA LEU A 142 10.61 -3.43 -16.33
C LEU A 142 11.12 -3.68 -14.89
N TYR A 143 11.92 -2.75 -14.36
CA TYR A 143 12.49 -2.87 -13.02
C TYR A 143 11.42 -2.73 -11.94
N THR A 144 10.37 -1.95 -12.16
CA THR A 144 9.21 -1.90 -11.25
C THR A 144 8.55 -3.28 -11.16
N PHE A 145 8.26 -3.94 -12.30
CA PHE A 145 7.67 -5.27 -12.29
C PHE A 145 8.59 -6.33 -11.66
N ILE A 146 9.91 -6.27 -11.91
CA ILE A 146 10.86 -7.18 -11.26
C ILE A 146 10.85 -7.01 -9.74
N VAL A 147 10.97 -5.78 -9.24
CA VAL A 147 10.94 -5.51 -7.78
C VAL A 147 9.58 -5.87 -7.18
N PHE A 148 8.48 -5.56 -7.88
CA PHE A 148 7.13 -5.93 -7.47
C PHE A 148 6.95 -7.45 -7.31
N TYR A 149 7.40 -8.27 -8.26
CA TYR A 149 7.31 -9.72 -8.14
C TYR A 149 8.24 -10.28 -7.07
N VAL A 150 9.44 -9.71 -6.88
CA VAL A 150 10.35 -10.07 -5.77
C VAL A 150 9.70 -9.79 -4.42
N LEU A 151 9.00 -8.64 -4.27
CA LEU A 151 8.30 -8.29 -3.05
C LEU A 151 7.06 -9.17 -2.82
N SER A 152 6.24 -9.41 -3.84
CA SER A 152 5.02 -10.22 -3.72
C SER A 152 5.36 -11.68 -3.41
N LEU A 153 6.25 -12.31 -4.19
CA LEU A 153 6.68 -13.69 -3.93
C LEU A 153 7.45 -13.80 -2.60
N GLY A 154 8.24 -12.78 -2.24
CA GLY A 154 8.94 -12.72 -0.95
C GLY A 154 7.98 -12.66 0.24
N TRP A 155 6.89 -11.90 0.11
CA TRP A 155 5.81 -11.84 1.11
C TRP A 155 5.11 -13.18 1.25
N GLU A 156 4.63 -13.77 0.15
CA GLU A 156 3.96 -15.08 0.13
C GLU A 156 4.82 -16.18 0.77
N VAL A 157 6.13 -16.18 0.51
CA VAL A 157 7.08 -17.14 1.12
C VAL A 157 7.27 -16.86 2.61
N ALA A 158 7.44 -15.59 3.02
CA ALA A 158 7.59 -15.23 4.43
C ALA A 158 6.35 -15.59 5.25
N GLU A 159 5.16 -15.32 4.72
CA GLU A 159 3.89 -15.70 5.32
C GLU A 159 3.77 -17.22 5.43
N LYS A 160 4.08 -17.97 4.36
CA LYS A 160 4.03 -19.43 4.37
C LYS A 160 4.97 -20.08 5.38
N LEU A 161 6.13 -19.48 5.64
CA LEU A 161 7.04 -19.91 6.70
C LEU A 161 6.49 -19.59 8.10
N SER A 162 5.78 -18.48 8.26
CA SER A 162 5.14 -18.06 9.52
C SER A 162 3.84 -18.80 9.87
N GLU A 163 3.21 -19.53 8.95
CA GLU A 163 2.01 -20.36 9.23
C GLU A 163 2.22 -21.32 10.42
N SER A 164 3.47 -21.76 10.65
CA SER A 164 3.82 -22.64 11.77
C SER A 164 3.59 -22.02 13.17
N GLU A 165 3.50 -20.69 13.27
CA GLU A 165 3.18 -19.96 14.50
C GLU A 165 1.69 -19.53 14.59
N ILE A 166 0.94 -19.61 13.49
CA ILE A 166 -0.46 -19.15 13.38
C ILE A 166 -1.35 -20.29 12.87
N SER A 167 -1.77 -21.16 13.78
CA SER A 167 -2.49 -22.42 13.51
C SER A 167 -3.88 -22.32 12.86
N PHE A 168 -4.32 -21.13 12.46
CA PHE A 168 -5.65 -20.89 11.87
C PHE A 168 -5.63 -20.53 10.38
N ILE A 169 -4.45 -20.39 9.76
CA ILE A 169 -4.31 -20.02 8.33
C ILE A 169 -3.63 -21.18 7.58
N HIS A 170 -4.43 -22.12 7.11
CA HIS A 170 -3.99 -23.06 6.06
C HIS A 170 -4.51 -22.56 4.72
N GLU A 171 -3.73 -21.70 4.07
CA GLU A 171 -4.04 -21.22 2.74
C GLU A 171 -3.68 -22.26 1.67
N SER A 172 -4.61 -22.41 0.73
CA SER A 172 -4.41 -23.25 -0.45
C SER A 172 -3.51 -22.53 -1.47
N LEU A 173 -2.74 -23.30 -2.25
CA LEU A 173 -1.98 -22.75 -3.38
C LEU A 173 -2.88 -21.99 -4.38
N THR A 174 -4.16 -22.34 -4.47
CA THR A 174 -5.14 -21.66 -5.32
C THR A 174 -5.47 -20.25 -4.82
N ASN A 175 -5.52 -20.03 -3.50
CA ASN A 175 -5.70 -18.69 -2.92
C ASN A 175 -4.48 -17.82 -3.24
N LYS A 176 -3.28 -18.28 -2.87
CA LYS A 176 -2.02 -17.56 -3.12
C LYS A 176 -1.79 -17.23 -4.60
N LEU A 177 -2.20 -18.12 -5.52
CA LEU A 177 -2.19 -17.83 -6.95
C LEU A 177 -3.21 -16.75 -7.36
N ARG A 178 -4.44 -16.79 -6.84
CA ARG A 178 -5.46 -15.75 -7.05
C ARG A 178 -4.97 -14.40 -6.52
N ASP A 179 -4.31 -14.40 -5.38
CA ASP A 179 -3.86 -13.19 -4.70
C ASP A 179 -2.70 -12.53 -5.47
N LEU A 180 -1.72 -13.32 -5.91
CA LEU A 180 -0.68 -12.89 -6.86
C LEU A 180 -1.27 -12.37 -8.19
N LEU A 181 -2.34 -12.99 -8.71
CA LEU A 181 -3.05 -12.49 -9.90
C LEU A 181 -3.74 -11.14 -9.63
N MET A 182 -4.37 -10.96 -8.48
CA MET A 182 -5.00 -9.68 -8.11
C MET A 182 -3.98 -8.58 -7.89
N ASP A 183 -2.87 -8.85 -7.20
CA ASP A 183 -1.73 -7.93 -7.07
C ASP A 183 -1.21 -7.53 -8.46
N THR A 184 -1.04 -8.50 -9.37
CA THR A 184 -0.57 -8.28 -10.75
C THR A 184 -1.54 -7.40 -11.54
N LEU A 185 -2.86 -7.62 -11.42
CA LEU A 185 -3.88 -6.77 -12.03
C LEU A 185 -3.84 -5.34 -11.48
N GLY A 186 -3.61 -5.18 -10.18
CA GLY A 186 -3.38 -3.89 -9.53
C GLY A 186 -2.16 -3.16 -10.09
N ALA A 187 -1.04 -3.86 -10.22
CA ALA A 187 0.21 -3.35 -10.79
C ALA A 187 0.05 -2.93 -12.27
N LEU A 188 -0.61 -3.76 -13.09
CA LEU A 188 -0.94 -3.45 -14.48
C LEU A 188 -1.86 -2.22 -14.60
N PHE A 189 -2.83 -2.08 -13.70
CA PHE A 189 -3.67 -0.89 -13.63
C PHE A 189 -2.85 0.35 -13.24
N GLY A 190 -1.94 0.24 -12.26
CA GLY A 190 -1.01 1.30 -11.87
C GLY A 190 -0.17 1.80 -13.04
N TRP A 191 0.42 0.89 -13.81
CA TRP A 191 1.14 1.21 -15.05
C TRP A 191 0.24 1.95 -16.04
N TRP A 192 -0.96 1.42 -16.33
CA TRP A 192 -1.88 2.05 -17.27
C TRP A 192 -2.28 3.47 -16.85
N VAL A 193 -2.59 3.71 -15.56
CA VAL A 193 -2.93 5.05 -15.06
C VAL A 193 -1.73 5.99 -15.18
N VAL A 194 -0.53 5.58 -14.76
CA VAL A 194 0.67 6.43 -14.85
C VAL A 194 1.02 6.75 -16.31
N GLU A 195 0.95 5.78 -17.22
CA GLU A 195 1.27 6.01 -18.63
C GLU A 195 0.23 6.91 -19.34
N LYS A 196 -1.07 6.64 -19.16
CA LYS A 196 -2.14 7.33 -19.90
C LYS A 196 -2.64 8.61 -19.23
N ARG A 197 -2.56 8.71 -17.89
CA ARG A 197 -3.08 9.85 -17.11
C ARG A 197 -1.99 10.68 -16.45
N ARG A 198 -0.74 10.19 -16.36
CA ARG A 198 0.36 10.82 -15.58
C ARG A 198 -0.06 11.12 -14.13
N TYR A 199 -0.80 10.17 -13.56
CA TYR A 199 -1.27 10.19 -12.18
C TYR A 199 -0.80 8.90 -11.50
N PRO A 200 -0.32 8.93 -10.25
CA PRO A 200 -0.09 10.12 -9.41
C PRO A 200 1.03 11.03 -9.95
N PHE A 201 2.05 10.45 -10.56
CA PHE A 201 3.18 11.09 -11.25
C PHE A 201 3.26 10.64 -12.72
N GLY A 202 4.25 11.15 -13.46
CA GLY A 202 4.60 10.64 -14.79
C GLY A 202 5.98 9.98 -14.78
N LEU A 203 6.14 8.88 -15.53
CA LEU A 203 7.46 8.36 -15.88
C LEU A 203 8.24 9.44 -16.65
N GLY A 204 9.55 9.52 -16.45
CA GLY A 204 10.45 10.56 -16.97
C GLY A 204 10.46 10.74 -18.50
N ARG A 205 11.35 11.57 -19.05
CA ARG A 205 11.39 11.78 -20.52
C ARG A 205 11.91 10.53 -21.25
N ASP A 206 11.49 10.38 -22.51
CA ASP A 206 12.05 9.39 -23.44
C ASP A 206 13.46 9.83 -23.91
#